data_AF-A0A0L8H0W5-F1
#
_entry.id   AF-A0A0L8H0W5-F1
#
_cell.length_a   1.000
_cell.length_b   1.000
_cell.length_c   1.000
_cell.angle_alpha   90.00
_cell.angle_beta   90.00
_cell.angle_gamma   90.00
#
_symmetry.space_group_name_H-M   'P 1'
#
loop_
_entity.id
_entity.type
_entity.pdbx_description
1 polymer ?
#
loop_
_entity_poly.entity_id
_entity_poly.type
_entity_poly.pdbx_seq_one_letter_code
_entity_poly.pdbx_strand_id
1 'polypeptide(L)'
;MFQFTSTCPAVTTMLILTFAITLTITLGQEDTESAFQYLGPGYTYKYIEPSPTENFYPSQNVMECAMKSLYSGSRFFSYHKVSRLCKNYSARRKLTMSTTQDSNEISFYRVEDWMKVYAISRGTGSDVRNSFLGYGTPSSWNVDKCKDNICPNFFRHPLLDTWDSLQIDEVKLVLYKNQTPVLNMVFNGRNTTRKNWFSFENLKSSPWNDLNQGMAEVFSINGNQ
;
A
#
# COMPACT_ATOMS: atom_id res chain seq x y z
N MET A 1 -17.98 -21.81 -1.68
CA MET A 1 -17.25 -21.95 -0.40
C MET A 1 -15.94 -22.72 -0.64
N PHE A 2 -14.78 -22.06 -0.76
CA PHE A 2 -13.51 -22.77 -1.02
C PHE A 2 -12.94 -23.39 0.27
N GLN A 3 -13.16 -24.70 0.46
CA GLN A 3 -12.46 -25.52 1.44
C GLN A 3 -11.14 -26.03 0.85
N PHE A 4 -10.03 -25.67 1.49
CA PHE A 4 -8.76 -26.37 1.30
C PHE A 4 -8.80 -27.64 2.16
N THR A 5 -8.93 -28.80 1.53
CA THR A 5 -8.85 -30.10 2.24
C THR A 5 -7.41 -30.34 2.70
N SER A 6 -7.22 -30.47 4.01
CA SER A 6 -5.95 -30.86 4.62
C SER A 6 -5.96 -32.35 4.93
N THR A 7 -5.10 -33.12 4.27
CA THR A 7 -4.71 -34.46 4.71
C THR A 7 -3.37 -34.36 5.45
N CYS A 8 -3.42 -34.52 6.78
CA CYS A 8 -2.27 -34.63 7.69
C CYS A 8 -1.43 -35.92 7.40
N PRO A 9 -0.18 -36.10 7.92
CA PRO A 9 0.32 -35.59 9.21
C PRO A 9 1.77 -35.04 9.27
N ALA A 10 2.03 -34.28 10.36
CA ALA A 10 3.30 -34.15 11.07
C ALA A 10 4.56 -33.65 10.33
N VAL A 11 4.48 -32.47 9.73
CA VAL A 11 5.58 -31.49 9.78
C VAL A 11 4.90 -30.14 9.90
N THR A 12 5.21 -29.35 10.93
CA THR A 12 4.70 -27.98 11.10
C THR A 12 5.21 -27.10 9.95
N THR A 13 4.62 -27.26 8.77
CA THR A 13 4.88 -26.43 7.60
C THR A 13 4.04 -25.18 7.80
N MET A 14 4.63 -24.20 8.49
CA MET A 14 4.05 -22.86 8.60
C MET A 14 3.88 -22.28 7.19
N LEU A 15 2.64 -22.23 6.71
CA LEU A 15 2.30 -21.64 5.42
C LEU A 15 2.17 -20.13 5.57
N ILE A 16 3.19 -19.38 5.16
CA ILE A 16 3.12 -17.91 5.13
C ILE A 16 2.51 -17.48 3.81
N LEU A 17 1.26 -17.02 3.86
CA LEU A 17 0.58 -16.41 2.72
C LEU A 17 0.60 -14.89 2.86
N THR A 18 1.28 -14.18 1.95
CA THR A 18 1.31 -12.71 1.96
C THR A 18 0.44 -12.16 0.84
N PHE A 19 -0.42 -11.22 1.16
CA PHE A 19 -1.17 -10.42 0.19
C PHE A 19 -0.38 -9.15 -0.06
N ALA A 20 -0.17 -8.75 -1.31
CA ALA A 20 0.37 -7.44 -1.65
C ALA A 20 -0.53 -6.76 -2.68
N ILE A 21 -0.82 -5.48 -2.45
CA ILE A 21 -1.55 -4.65 -3.42
C ILE A 21 -0.59 -3.58 -3.93
N THR A 22 -0.49 -3.48 -5.25
CA THR A 22 0.28 -2.46 -5.95
C THR A 22 -0.62 -1.64 -6.86
N LEU A 23 -0.34 -0.34 -6.98
CA LEU A 23 -1.07 0.59 -7.86
C LEU A 23 -0.14 1.12 -8.95
N THR A 24 -0.69 1.34 -10.14
CA THR A 24 -0.07 2.14 -11.21
C THR A 24 -0.83 3.47 -11.31
N ILE A 25 -0.12 4.59 -11.38
CA ILE A 25 -0.69 5.94 -11.39
C ILE A 25 -0.25 6.68 -12.66
N THR A 26 -1.18 7.37 -13.35
CA THR A 26 -0.89 8.12 -14.58
C THR A 26 -0.08 9.40 -14.36
N LEU A 27 0.68 9.78 -15.37
CA LEU A 27 1.23 11.12 -15.55
C LEU A 27 0.25 12.01 -16.33
N GLY A 28 0.04 13.24 -15.86
CA GLY A 28 -0.20 14.37 -16.76
C GLY A 28 1.14 14.75 -17.40
N GLN A 29 1.16 14.93 -18.72
CA GLN A 29 2.36 15.11 -19.52
C GLN A 29 3.13 16.39 -19.13
N GLU A 30 4.33 16.28 -18.53
CA GLU A 30 5.52 17.13 -18.77
C GLU A 30 6.72 16.74 -17.87
N ASP A 31 7.84 16.45 -18.53
CA ASP A 31 9.26 16.51 -18.15
C ASP A 31 9.81 15.87 -16.87
N THR A 32 11.09 15.50 -16.91
CA THR A 32 11.88 14.83 -15.86
C THR A 32 11.95 15.56 -14.50
N GLU A 33 11.35 16.75 -14.38
CA GLU A 33 10.97 17.40 -13.12
C GLU A 33 9.83 16.64 -12.38
N SER A 34 9.15 15.70 -13.06
CA SER A 34 7.94 14.98 -12.63
C SER A 34 8.17 13.65 -11.89
N ALA A 35 9.41 13.35 -11.46
CA ALA A 35 9.70 12.12 -10.71
C ALA A 35 8.83 11.99 -9.44
N PHE A 36 8.38 13.12 -8.90
CA PHE A 36 7.50 13.17 -7.74
C PHE A 36 6.21 13.92 -8.06
N GLN A 37 5.06 13.34 -7.68
CA GLN A 37 3.75 13.96 -7.77
C GLN A 37 3.25 14.43 -6.41
N TYR A 38 2.51 15.54 -6.41
CA TYR A 38 1.92 16.11 -5.21
C TYR A 38 0.84 15.20 -4.62
N LEU A 39 0.91 15.01 -3.30
CA LEU A 39 0.04 14.14 -2.52
C LEU A 39 -0.79 14.94 -1.50
N GLY A 40 -1.65 15.83 -1.99
CA GLY A 40 -2.60 16.57 -1.12
C GLY A 40 -1.94 17.35 0.04
N PRO A 41 -2.74 17.89 0.97
CA PRO A 41 -2.20 18.66 2.10
C PRO A 41 -1.43 17.77 3.09
N GLY A 42 -0.51 18.40 3.82
CA GLY A 42 0.55 17.87 4.67
C GLY A 42 0.36 16.55 5.40
N TYR A 43 0.79 15.46 4.78
CA TYR A 43 1.00 14.19 5.48
C TYR A 43 2.44 14.12 5.96
N THR A 44 2.63 14.09 7.28
CA THR A 44 3.92 13.69 7.87
C THR A 44 3.88 12.19 8.11
N TYR A 45 4.92 11.47 7.70
CA TYR A 45 5.07 10.04 7.97
C TYR A 45 6.00 9.84 9.17
N LYS A 46 5.75 8.81 9.97
CA LYS A 46 6.60 8.38 11.08
C LYS A 46 7.05 6.94 10.85
N TYR A 47 8.25 6.60 11.32
CA TYR A 47 8.68 5.20 11.36
C TYR A 47 7.96 4.45 12.48
N ILE A 48 7.55 3.20 12.22
CA ILE A 48 6.89 2.33 13.22
C ILE A 48 7.91 1.74 14.21
N GLU A 49 9.16 1.57 13.79
CA GLU A 49 10.24 1.02 14.60
C GLU A 49 10.98 2.11 15.39
N PRO A 50 11.50 1.82 16.60
CA PRO A 50 12.25 2.80 17.39
C PRO A 50 13.61 3.13 16.74
N SER A 51 13.69 4.30 16.09
CA SER A 51 14.89 5.08 15.68
C SER A 51 15.70 4.65 14.43
N PRO A 52 16.55 5.52 13.80
CA PRO A 52 17.07 6.82 14.24
C PRO A 52 16.23 8.00 13.75
N THR A 53 16.52 9.18 14.33
CA THR A 53 16.15 10.54 13.89
C THR A 53 15.55 10.60 12.49
N GLU A 54 14.30 11.05 12.39
CA GLU A 54 13.78 11.56 11.13
C GLU A 54 14.79 12.58 10.60
N ASN A 55 15.45 12.24 9.49
CA ASN A 55 16.50 13.09 8.93
C ASN A 55 15.84 14.26 8.22
N PHE A 56 15.59 15.32 8.99
CA PHE A 56 15.22 16.61 8.44
C PHE A 56 16.45 17.32 7.95
N TYR A 57 16.36 17.93 6.78
CA TYR A 57 17.40 18.85 6.33
C TYR A 57 16.77 20.12 5.80
N PRO A 58 17.44 21.27 5.98
CA PRO A 58 17.04 22.51 5.34
C PRO A 58 17.03 22.34 3.81
N SER A 59 16.01 22.87 3.16
CA SER A 59 15.93 22.90 1.71
C SER A 59 15.24 24.19 1.26
N GLN A 60 15.86 24.90 0.33
CA GLN A 60 15.42 26.22 -0.10
C GLN A 60 14.04 26.20 -0.76
N ASN A 61 13.71 25.10 -1.44
CA ASN A 61 12.46 24.91 -2.16
C ASN A 61 12.14 23.42 -2.32
N VAL A 62 10.95 23.13 -2.86
CA VAL A 62 10.48 21.76 -3.10
C VAL A 62 11.37 21.00 -4.09
N MET A 63 11.91 21.67 -5.11
CA MET A 63 12.74 21.03 -6.14
C MET A 63 14.03 20.46 -5.55
N GLU A 64 14.69 21.20 -4.68
CA GLU A 64 15.90 20.72 -4.00
C GLU A 64 15.58 19.52 -3.08
N CYS A 65 14.43 19.57 -2.38
CA CYS A 65 13.94 18.47 -1.57
C CYS A 65 13.63 17.22 -2.41
N ALA A 66 13.01 17.39 -3.60
CA ALA A 66 12.75 16.31 -4.55
C ALA A 66 14.03 15.67 -5.08
N MET A 67 15.02 16.49 -5.48
CA MET A 67 16.33 16.01 -5.96
C MET A 67 17.05 15.17 -4.89
N LYS A 68 17.16 15.69 -3.67
CA LYS A 68 17.81 14.95 -2.56
C LYS A 68 17.04 13.67 -2.20
N SER A 69 15.71 13.70 -2.29
CA SER A 69 14.87 12.52 -2.10
C SER A 69 15.12 11.47 -3.18
N LEU A 70 15.25 11.88 -4.44
CA LEU A 70 15.60 11.00 -5.56
C LEU A 70 16.99 10.35 -5.34
N TYR A 71 18.00 11.13 -4.98
CA TYR A 71 19.36 10.63 -4.70
C TYR A 71 19.40 9.63 -3.55
N SER A 72 18.60 9.86 -2.51
CA SER A 72 18.50 8.92 -1.38
C SER A 72 17.72 7.64 -1.68
N GLY A 73 17.12 7.53 -2.88
CA GLY A 73 16.21 6.45 -3.23
C GLY A 73 14.90 6.49 -2.44
N SER A 74 14.56 7.64 -1.86
CA SER A 74 13.29 7.83 -1.15
C SER A 74 12.16 7.81 -2.16
N ARG A 75 11.08 7.11 -1.81
CA ARG A 75 9.85 7.09 -2.61
C ARG A 75 8.87 8.18 -2.20
N PHE A 76 9.11 8.80 -1.06
CA PHE A 76 8.23 9.81 -0.49
C PHE A 76 9.08 10.87 0.19
N PHE A 77 8.60 12.09 0.11
CA PHE A 77 9.11 13.17 0.93
C PHE A 77 7.98 14.13 1.29
N SER A 78 8.18 14.90 2.35
CA SER A 78 7.39 16.08 2.65
C SER A 78 8.28 17.31 2.75
N TYR A 79 7.69 18.45 2.44
CA TYR A 79 8.33 19.75 2.49
C TYR A 79 7.44 20.70 3.27
N HIS A 80 8.02 21.43 4.22
CA HIS A 80 7.29 22.40 5.01
C HIS A 80 7.56 23.82 4.49
N LYS A 81 6.53 24.48 3.95
CA LYS A 81 6.64 25.77 3.23
C LYS A 81 7.26 26.90 4.05
N VAL A 82 6.97 26.96 5.36
CA VAL A 82 7.44 28.06 6.23
C VAL A 82 8.83 27.79 6.80
N SER A 83 9.01 26.68 7.53
CA SER A 83 10.31 26.28 8.09
C SER A 83 11.35 25.85 7.06
N ARG A 84 10.96 25.62 5.79
CA ARG A 84 11.84 25.16 4.70
C ARG A 84 12.56 23.86 5.04
N LEU A 85 11.89 22.98 5.78
CA LEU A 85 12.39 21.67 6.15
C LEU A 85 11.89 20.61 5.17
N CYS A 86 12.83 19.81 4.68
CA CYS A 86 12.54 18.63 3.88
C CYS A 86 12.66 17.38 4.77
N LYS A 87 11.68 16.48 4.63
CA LYS A 87 11.66 15.16 5.28
C LYS A 87 11.59 14.11 4.19
N ASN A 88 12.61 13.28 4.04
CA ASN A 88 12.56 12.16 3.10
C ASN A 88 12.47 10.82 3.84
N TYR A 89 11.79 9.86 3.21
CA TYR A 89 11.46 8.60 3.86
C TYR A 89 12.14 7.43 3.15
N SER A 90 12.87 6.63 3.93
CA SER A 90 13.55 5.45 3.40
C SER A 90 12.55 4.47 2.80
N ALA A 91 12.74 4.11 1.52
CA ALA A 91 11.93 3.12 0.83
C ALA A 91 11.99 1.71 1.45
N ARG A 92 12.93 1.46 2.37
CA ARG A 92 13.15 0.16 3.02
C ARG A 92 12.47 0.02 4.38
N ARG A 93 11.94 1.11 4.94
CA ARG A 93 11.39 1.13 6.29
C ARG A 93 9.87 1.22 6.29
N LYS A 94 9.24 0.66 7.32
CA LYS A 94 7.79 0.74 7.51
C LYS A 94 7.42 2.14 8.02
N LEU A 95 6.51 2.78 7.29
CA LEU A 95 5.98 4.11 7.62
C LEU A 95 4.55 3.98 8.14
N THR A 96 4.17 4.83 9.08
CA THR A 96 2.79 5.11 9.46
C THR A 96 2.48 6.58 9.17
N MET A 97 1.24 6.87 8.80
CA MET A 97 0.80 8.26 8.66
C MET A 97 0.69 8.90 10.05
N SER A 98 1.33 10.04 10.23
CA SER A 98 1.02 10.98 11.31
C SER A 98 0.19 12.10 10.68
N THR A 99 -1.12 12.07 10.85
CA THR A 99 -2.00 13.16 10.43
C THR A 99 -1.78 14.38 11.32
N THR A 100 -0.71 15.12 11.08
CA THR A 100 -0.64 16.53 11.45
C THR A 100 -1.29 17.28 10.30
N GLN A 101 -2.53 17.76 10.48
CA GLN A 101 -3.17 18.68 9.53
C GLN A 101 -2.43 20.02 9.54
N ASP A 102 -1.19 20.04 9.07
CA ASP A 102 -0.41 21.24 8.87
C ASP A 102 -0.52 21.64 7.41
N SER A 103 -1.28 22.71 7.14
CA SER A 103 -1.45 23.25 5.78
C SER A 103 -0.14 23.76 5.16
N ASN A 104 0.92 23.92 5.96
CA ASN A 104 2.25 24.29 5.49
C ASN A 104 3.07 23.09 5.04
N GLU A 105 2.74 21.90 5.52
CA GLU A 105 3.36 20.67 5.06
C GLU A 105 2.70 20.28 3.71
N ILE A 106 3.53 19.89 2.75
CA ILE A 106 3.11 19.37 1.45
C ILE A 106 3.89 18.09 1.17
N SER A 107 3.20 17.06 0.71
CA SER A 107 3.78 15.72 0.56
C SER A 107 3.84 15.32 -0.89
N PHE A 108 4.81 14.47 -1.22
CA PHE A 108 5.03 14.01 -2.58
C PHE A 108 5.36 12.51 -2.60
N TYR A 109 4.94 11.81 -3.65
CA TYR A 109 5.31 10.42 -3.92
C TYR A 109 6.01 10.29 -5.25
N ARG A 110 6.95 9.33 -5.32
CA ARG A 110 7.67 9.00 -6.53
C ARG A 110 6.74 8.24 -7.48
N VAL A 111 6.68 8.68 -8.73
CA VAL A 111 5.98 7.95 -9.78
C VAL A 111 6.82 6.73 -10.17
N GLU A 112 6.26 5.54 -9.99
CA GLU A 112 6.86 4.25 -10.35
C GLU A 112 5.81 3.40 -11.10
N ASP A 113 6.24 2.43 -11.92
CA ASP A 113 5.34 1.53 -12.65
C ASP A 113 4.35 0.81 -11.73
N TRP A 114 4.83 0.35 -10.55
CA TRP A 114 4.02 -0.30 -9.54
C TRP A 114 4.42 0.12 -8.15
N MET A 115 3.52 0.79 -7.45
CA MET A 115 3.72 1.21 -6.07
C MET A 115 2.99 0.28 -5.11
N LYS A 116 3.73 -0.45 -4.27
CA LYS A 116 3.15 -1.26 -3.20
C LYS A 116 2.52 -0.36 -2.15
N VAL A 117 1.22 -0.52 -1.94
CA VAL A 117 0.44 0.28 -0.97
C VAL A 117 -0.11 -0.54 0.19
N TYR A 118 -0.09 -1.86 0.10
CA TYR A 118 -0.55 -2.73 1.16
C TYR A 118 0.18 -4.05 1.13
N ALA A 119 0.53 -4.59 2.28
CA ALA A 119 0.88 -5.99 2.44
C ALA A 119 0.47 -6.52 3.81
N ILE A 120 0.09 -7.79 3.88
CA ILE A 120 -0.21 -8.46 5.13
C ILE A 120 0.00 -9.97 5.02
N SER A 121 0.54 -10.59 6.07
CA SER A 121 0.60 -12.05 6.19
C SER A 121 -0.68 -12.59 6.81
N ARG A 122 -1.22 -13.68 6.26
CA ARG A 122 -2.30 -14.47 6.88
C ARG A 122 -1.73 -15.42 7.93
N GLY A 123 -2.53 -15.76 8.94
CA GLY A 123 -2.18 -16.75 9.98
C GLY A 123 -2.14 -16.19 11.40
N THR A 124 -2.19 -14.87 11.56
CA THR A 124 -2.04 -14.16 12.83
C THR A 124 -3.36 -13.68 13.44
N GLY A 125 -4.49 -13.93 12.76
CA GLY A 125 -5.81 -13.43 13.16
C GLY A 125 -6.00 -11.93 12.88
N SER A 126 -5.23 -11.36 11.95
CA SER A 126 -5.36 -9.94 11.58
C SER A 126 -6.62 -9.68 10.73
N ASP A 127 -7.29 -8.57 10.99
CA ASP A 127 -8.46 -8.12 10.25
C ASP A 127 -8.04 -7.42 8.95
N VAL A 128 -7.92 -8.21 7.87
CA VAL A 128 -7.47 -7.75 6.55
C VAL A 128 -8.43 -6.68 5.99
N ARG A 129 -9.74 -6.84 6.18
CA ARG A 129 -10.74 -5.94 5.57
C ARG A 129 -10.67 -4.58 6.23
N ASN A 130 -10.76 -4.52 7.56
CA ASN A 130 -10.79 -3.26 8.27
C ASN A 130 -9.43 -2.55 8.21
N SER A 131 -8.32 -3.29 8.25
CA SER A 131 -7.00 -2.69 8.05
C SER A 131 -6.82 -2.14 6.64
N PHE A 132 -7.27 -2.82 5.58
CA PHE A 132 -7.22 -2.26 4.23
C PHE A 132 -8.10 -1.01 4.09
N LEU A 133 -9.36 -1.09 4.54
CA LEU A 133 -10.33 0.00 4.46
C LEU A 133 -10.04 1.17 5.43
N GLY A 134 -9.16 0.98 6.42
CA GLY A 134 -8.82 1.99 7.41
C GLY A 134 -9.88 2.17 8.51
N TYR A 135 -10.67 1.13 8.82
CA TYR A 135 -11.70 1.20 9.86
C TYR A 135 -11.16 0.79 11.22
N GLY A 136 -10.82 1.75 12.07
CA GLY A 136 -10.30 1.50 13.42
C GLY A 136 -8.81 1.82 13.53
N THR A 137 -8.10 1.09 14.39
CA THR A 137 -6.68 1.29 14.70
C THR A 137 -5.85 0.03 14.44
N PRO A 138 -4.52 0.14 14.23
CA PRO A 138 -3.62 -1.02 14.10
C PRO A 138 -3.81 -2.09 15.19
N SER A 139 -4.00 -1.64 16.43
CA SER A 139 -4.23 -2.56 17.55
C SER A 139 -5.56 -3.31 17.42
N SER A 140 -6.63 -2.65 16.94
CA SER A 140 -7.94 -3.28 16.70
C SER A 140 -7.91 -4.26 15.52
N TRP A 141 -7.02 -4.05 14.55
CA TRP A 141 -6.85 -4.96 13.41
C TRP A 141 -5.97 -6.15 13.72
N ASN A 142 -5.37 -6.21 14.92
CA ASN A 142 -4.44 -7.26 15.32
C ASN A 142 -3.27 -7.41 14.31
N VAL A 143 -2.74 -6.29 13.81
CA VAL A 143 -1.61 -6.25 12.87
C VAL A 143 -0.27 -6.00 13.58
N ASP A 144 -0.32 -5.62 14.86
CA ASP A 144 0.86 -5.32 15.67
C ASP A 144 1.32 -6.51 16.53
N LYS A 145 0.58 -7.62 16.53
CA LYS A 145 0.82 -8.78 17.40
C LYS A 145 1.18 -10.01 16.59
N CYS A 146 2.29 -10.65 16.96
CA CYS A 146 2.65 -11.96 16.43
C CYS A 146 1.87 -13.06 17.14
N LYS A 147 1.53 -14.11 16.40
CA LYS A 147 1.00 -15.36 16.94
C LYS A 147 2.07 -16.43 16.79
N ASP A 148 2.58 -16.93 17.91
CA ASP A 148 3.74 -17.81 17.96
C ASP A 148 4.93 -17.19 17.20
N ASN A 149 5.52 -17.92 16.24
CA ASN A 149 6.63 -17.44 15.41
C ASN A 149 6.17 -16.73 14.12
N ILE A 150 4.87 -16.47 13.93
CA ILE A 150 4.35 -15.75 12.77
C ILE A 150 3.91 -14.36 13.18
N CYS A 151 4.58 -13.35 12.62
CA CYS A 151 4.16 -11.97 12.73
C CYS A 151 3.35 -11.53 11.50
N PRO A 152 2.37 -10.62 11.66
CA PRO A 152 1.73 -9.99 10.51
C PRO A 152 2.84 -9.22 9.78
N ASN A 153 3.18 -9.59 8.55
CA ASN A 153 4.05 -8.78 7.71
C ASN A 153 3.25 -7.58 7.19
N PHE A 154 2.74 -6.79 8.13
CA PHE A 154 1.84 -5.70 7.87
C PHE A 154 2.62 -4.51 7.33
N PHE A 155 2.08 -3.96 6.26
CA PHE A 155 2.48 -2.73 5.63
C PHE A 155 1.22 -2.09 5.06
N ARG A 156 0.96 -0.84 5.39
CA ARG A 156 -0.17 -0.10 4.85
C ARG A 156 0.30 1.30 4.52
N HIS A 157 0.16 1.66 3.26
CA HIS A 157 0.59 2.94 2.77
C HIS A 157 -0.55 3.96 2.88
N PRO A 158 -0.27 5.18 3.37
CA PRO A 158 -1.27 6.25 3.52
C PRO A 158 -1.96 6.69 2.22
N LEU A 159 -1.34 6.43 1.06
CA LEU A 159 -1.98 6.60 -0.25
C LEU A 159 -3.32 5.87 -0.39
N LEU A 160 -3.50 4.76 0.35
CA LEU A 160 -4.80 4.10 0.40
C LEU A 160 -5.88 5.07 0.90
N ASP A 161 -5.58 5.91 1.89
CA ASP A 161 -6.56 6.84 2.46
C ASP A 161 -6.92 7.99 1.52
N THR A 162 -6.08 8.27 0.52
CA THR A 162 -6.27 9.33 -0.46
C THR A 162 -6.67 8.80 -1.83
N TRP A 163 -7.12 7.54 -1.92
CA TRP A 163 -7.43 6.84 -3.18
C TRP A 163 -8.21 7.69 -4.19
N ASP A 164 -9.26 8.37 -3.75
CA ASP A 164 -10.16 9.14 -4.62
C ASP A 164 -9.48 10.38 -5.24
N SER A 165 -8.31 10.78 -4.73
CA SER A 165 -7.48 11.85 -5.30
C SER A 165 -6.38 11.35 -6.25
N LEU A 166 -6.20 10.04 -6.36
CA LEU A 166 -5.16 9.43 -7.17
C LEU A 166 -5.70 9.07 -8.56
N GLN A 167 -4.92 9.34 -9.59
CA GLN A 167 -5.23 8.90 -10.95
C GLN A 167 -4.70 7.48 -11.18
N ILE A 168 -5.39 6.49 -10.59
CA ILE A 168 -4.96 5.08 -10.63
C ILE A 168 -5.37 4.46 -11.98
N ASP A 169 -4.41 3.94 -12.73
CA ASP A 169 -4.65 3.18 -13.95
C ASP A 169 -5.04 1.73 -13.65
N GLU A 170 -4.22 1.09 -12.83
CA GLU A 170 -4.32 -0.34 -12.56
C GLU A 170 -4.06 -0.64 -11.10
N VAL A 171 -4.76 -1.66 -10.61
CA VAL A 171 -4.55 -2.24 -9.29
C VAL A 171 -4.14 -3.68 -9.47
N LYS A 172 -3.06 -4.11 -8.83
CA LYS A 172 -2.59 -5.48 -8.89
C LYS A 172 -2.61 -6.11 -7.50
N LEU A 173 -3.20 -7.30 -7.43
CA LEU A 173 -3.22 -8.16 -6.25
C LEU A 173 -2.28 -9.34 -6.47
N VAL A 174 -1.32 -9.51 -5.58
CA VAL A 174 -0.39 -10.63 -5.60
C VAL A 174 -0.51 -11.43 -4.31
N LEU A 175 -0.64 -12.76 -4.43
CA LEU A 175 -0.50 -13.68 -3.29
C LEU A 175 0.83 -14.39 -3.37
N TYR A 176 1.54 -14.42 -2.25
CA TYR A 176 2.80 -15.12 -2.11
C TYR A 176 2.60 -16.32 -1.19
N LYS A 177 3.18 -17.46 -1.56
CA LYS A 177 3.35 -18.64 -0.71
C LYS A 177 4.84 -18.91 -0.60
N ASN A 178 5.37 -18.95 0.62
CA ASN A 178 6.80 -19.17 0.86
C ASN A 178 7.69 -18.21 0.02
N GLN A 179 7.31 -16.93 -0.02
CA GLN A 179 7.97 -15.86 -0.79
C GLN A 179 7.89 -16.00 -2.32
N THR A 180 7.28 -17.05 -2.86
CA THR A 180 7.01 -17.22 -4.29
C THR A 180 5.62 -16.69 -4.64
N PRO A 181 5.46 -15.84 -5.67
CA PRO A 181 4.14 -15.41 -6.13
C PRO A 181 3.38 -16.62 -6.70
N VAL A 182 2.19 -16.88 -6.15
CA VAL A 182 1.30 -17.99 -6.57
C VAL A 182 0.00 -17.52 -7.20
N LEU A 183 -0.32 -16.23 -7.06
CA LEU A 183 -1.46 -15.60 -7.71
C LEU A 183 -1.11 -14.17 -8.07
N ASN A 184 -1.51 -13.74 -9.26
CA ASN A 184 -1.37 -12.37 -9.74
C ASN A 184 -2.62 -12.00 -10.53
N MET A 185 -3.36 -10.99 -10.08
CA MET A 185 -4.52 -10.44 -10.78
C MET A 185 -4.32 -8.94 -10.96
N VAL A 186 -4.72 -8.44 -12.13
CA VAL A 186 -4.70 -7.01 -12.45
C VAL A 186 -6.12 -6.53 -12.71
N PHE A 187 -6.44 -5.37 -12.17
CA PHE A 187 -7.73 -4.70 -12.26
C PHE A 187 -7.57 -3.32 -12.87
N ASN A 188 -8.61 -2.84 -13.52
CA ASN A 188 -8.77 -1.45 -13.89
C ASN A 188 -8.98 -0.62 -12.62
N GLY A 189 -8.09 0.34 -12.39
CA GLY A 189 -8.15 1.24 -11.24
C GLY A 189 -8.89 2.56 -11.54
N ARG A 190 -9.14 2.86 -12.82
CA ARG A 190 -9.71 4.16 -13.21
C ARG A 190 -11.14 4.31 -12.73
N ASN A 191 -11.46 5.47 -12.17
CA ASN A 191 -12.78 5.79 -11.62
C ASN A 191 -13.28 4.77 -10.57
N THR A 192 -12.35 4.09 -9.91
CA THR A 192 -12.67 3.18 -8.81
C THR A 192 -12.44 3.85 -7.47
N THR A 193 -13.06 3.30 -6.43
CA THR A 193 -12.84 3.61 -5.02
C THR A 193 -12.10 2.45 -4.38
N ARG A 194 -11.56 2.68 -3.17
CA ARG A 194 -11.03 1.61 -2.31
C ARG A 194 -11.97 0.41 -2.11
N LYS A 195 -13.28 0.59 -2.27
CA LYS A 195 -14.29 -0.43 -1.95
C LYS A 195 -14.73 -1.25 -3.16
N ASN A 196 -14.54 -0.75 -4.39
CA ASN A 196 -15.10 -1.37 -5.60
C ASN A 196 -14.07 -1.71 -6.69
N TRP A 197 -12.79 -1.33 -6.55
CA TRP A 197 -11.76 -1.72 -7.52
C TRP A 197 -11.64 -3.24 -7.66
N PHE A 198 -11.84 -3.98 -6.56
CA PHE A 198 -11.88 -5.44 -6.54
C PHE A 198 -13.30 -5.90 -6.88
N SER A 199 -13.63 -5.81 -8.16
CA SER A 199 -14.87 -6.31 -8.75
C SER A 199 -14.54 -7.09 -10.02
N PHE A 200 -15.45 -7.99 -10.41
CA PHE A 200 -15.28 -8.75 -11.65
C PHE A 200 -15.26 -7.81 -12.88
N GLU A 201 -16.09 -6.77 -12.88
CA GLU A 201 -16.16 -5.78 -13.96
C GLU A 201 -14.85 -5.03 -14.18
N ASN A 202 -14.05 -4.89 -13.11
CA ASN A 202 -12.74 -4.25 -13.18
C ASN A 202 -11.62 -5.25 -13.47
N LEU A 203 -11.85 -6.57 -13.51
CA LEU A 203 -10.79 -7.56 -13.71
C LEU A 203 -10.23 -7.50 -15.15
N LYS A 204 -8.95 -7.16 -15.29
CA LYS A 204 -8.23 -7.11 -16.57
C LYS A 204 -7.46 -8.38 -16.86
N SER A 205 -6.85 -8.98 -15.84
CA SER A 205 -6.11 -10.24 -15.98
C SER A 205 -6.16 -11.07 -14.72
N SER A 206 -6.15 -12.38 -14.91
CA SER A 206 -6.14 -13.38 -13.84
C SER A 206 -5.40 -14.63 -14.31
N PRO A 207 -4.94 -15.51 -13.39
CA PRO A 207 -4.35 -16.79 -13.77
C PRO A 207 -5.39 -17.82 -14.25
N TRP A 208 -6.68 -17.51 -14.11
CA TRP A 208 -7.79 -18.37 -14.50
C TRP A 208 -8.43 -17.88 -15.80
N ASN A 209 -8.73 -18.84 -16.67
CA ASN A 209 -9.34 -18.58 -17.98
C ASN A 209 -10.86 -18.86 -17.99
N ASP A 210 -11.39 -19.39 -16.89
CA ASP A 210 -12.78 -19.82 -16.70
C ASP A 210 -13.57 -18.89 -15.77
N LEU A 211 -13.02 -17.73 -15.42
CA LEU A 211 -13.72 -16.70 -14.67
C LEU A 211 -14.80 -16.05 -15.57
N ASN A 212 -16.05 -16.51 -15.42
CA ASN A 212 -17.19 -16.01 -16.17
C ASN A 212 -18.14 -15.20 -15.28
N GLN A 213 -18.74 -14.14 -15.82
CA GLN A 213 -19.64 -13.21 -15.12
C GLN A 213 -20.86 -13.90 -14.47
N GLY A 214 -21.20 -15.11 -14.91
CA GLY A 214 -22.31 -15.92 -14.37
C GLY A 214 -21.93 -16.93 -13.27
N MET A 215 -20.65 -17.09 -12.91
CA MET A 215 -20.18 -18.11 -11.94
C MET A 215 -19.65 -17.54 -10.63
N ALA A 216 -19.60 -16.21 -10.46
CA ALA A 216 -18.95 -15.63 -9.30
C ALA A 216 -19.81 -15.72 -8.04
N GLU A 217 -19.51 -16.71 -7.18
CA GLU A 217 -19.60 -16.53 -5.74
C GLU A 217 -18.78 -15.28 -5.37
N VAL A 218 -19.45 -14.13 -5.29
CA VAL A 218 -18.97 -12.87 -4.70
C VAL A 218 -17.55 -12.44 -5.05
N PHE A 219 -17.43 -11.59 -6.07
CA PHE A 219 -16.18 -10.89 -6.35
C PHE A 219 -16.25 -9.46 -5.78
N SER A 220 -16.07 -9.31 -4.46
CA SER A 220 -16.25 -8.01 -3.77
C SER A 220 -15.46 -7.92 -2.46
N ILE A 221 -14.89 -6.74 -2.19
CA ILE A 221 -14.30 -6.40 -0.86
C ILE A 221 -15.33 -6.47 0.26
N ASN A 222 -16.61 -6.23 -0.04
CA ASN A 222 -17.66 -6.29 0.97
C ASN A 222 -18.12 -7.72 1.28
N GLY A 223 -17.73 -8.71 0.48
CA GLY A 223 -18.29 -10.06 0.60
C GLY A 223 -19.75 -10.12 0.11
N ASN A 224 -20.40 -11.28 0.31
CA ASN A 224 -21.86 -11.36 0.25
C ASN A 224 -22.38 -10.93 1.61
N GLN A 225 -23.40 -10.07 1.60
CA GLN A 225 -24.23 -9.84 2.79
C GLN A 225 -25.11 -11.05 3.05
#